data_AF-A0A927XI06-F1
#
_entry.id   AF-A0A927XI06-F1
#
_cell.length_a   1.000
_cell.length_b   1.000
_cell.length_c   1.000
_cell.angle_alpha   90.00
_cell.angle_beta   90.00
_cell.angle_gamma   90.00
#
_symmetry.space_group_name_H-M   'P 1'
#
loop_
_entity.id
_entity.type
_entity.pdbx_description
1 polymer ?
#
loop_
_entity_poly.entity_id
_entity_poly.type
_entity_poly.pdbx_seq_one_letter_code
_entity_poly.pdbx_strand_id
1 'polypeptide(L)'
;MVILCAILFALCSLWLSGLLPRQIAAVVAKNHLAAHDGMGYSLQAIEFSPYHDGYFAYFLRGEEQRTIGISSQYLPLWVSYDSEMEP
;
A
#
# COMPACT_ATOMS: atom_id res chain seq x y z
N MET A 1 10.06 -31.89 -3.04
CA MET A 1 9.28 -31.37 -4.19
C MET A 1 7.86 -30.98 -3.80
N VAL A 2 7.05 -31.89 -3.24
CA VAL A 2 5.65 -31.60 -2.86
C VAL A 2 5.50 -30.41 -1.91
N ILE A 3 6.35 -30.31 -0.88
CA ILE A 3 6.34 -29.20 0.09
C ILE A 3 6.60 -27.84 -0.60
N LEU A 4 7.57 -27.79 -1.52
CA LEU A 4 7.90 -26.57 -2.25
C LEU A 4 6.71 -26.13 -3.12
N CYS A 5 6.06 -27.05 -3.82
CA CYS A 5 4.87 -26.75 -4.61
C CYS A 5 3.73 -26.22 -3.74
N ALA A 6 3.51 -26.78 -2.56
CA ALA A 6 2.48 -26.32 -1.63
C ALA A 6 2.74 -24.88 -1.14
N ILE A 7 4.00 -24.55 -0.81
CA ILE A 7 4.39 -23.19 -0.41
C ILE A 7 4.15 -22.20 -1.55
N LEU A 8 4.57 -22.54 -2.77
CA LEU A 8 4.34 -21.68 -3.95
C LEU A 8 2.84 -21.45 -4.20
N PHE A 9 2.02 -22.50 -4.05
CA PHE A 9 0.57 -22.37 -4.23
C PHE A 9 -0.06 -21.48 -3.15
N ALA A 10 0.39 -21.60 -1.90
CA ALA A 10 -0.07 -20.74 -0.81
C ALA A 10 0.32 -19.27 -1.05
N LEU A 11 1.56 -19.01 -1.48
CA LEU A 11 2.03 -17.67 -1.83
C LEU A 11 1.24 -17.07 -3.00
N CYS A 12 1.00 -17.84 -4.06
CA CYS A 12 0.17 -17.38 -5.19
C CYS A 12 -1.26 -17.07 -4.72
N SER A 13 -1.84 -17.88 -3.84
CA SER A 13 -3.19 -17.65 -3.31
C SER A 13 -3.26 -16.37 -2.45
N LEU A 14 -2.26 -16.14 -1.61
CA LEU A 14 -2.13 -14.91 -0.82
C LEU A 14 -1.88 -13.67 -1.70
N TRP A 15 -1.22 -13.85 -2.84
CA TRP A 15 -0.99 -12.79 -3.81
C TRP A 15 -2.28 -12.42 -4.57
N LEU A 16 -2.95 -13.42 -5.14
CA LEU A 16 -4.17 -13.24 -5.93
C LEU A 16 -5.36 -12.76 -5.10
N SER A 17 -5.41 -13.10 -3.82
CA SER A 17 -6.42 -12.57 -2.87
C SER A 17 -6.20 -11.10 -2.51
N GLY A 18 -5.08 -10.48 -2.92
CA GLY A 18 -4.77 -9.09 -2.61
C GLY A 18 -4.23 -8.86 -1.19
N LEU A 19 -4.05 -9.92 -0.39
CA LEU A 19 -3.55 -9.84 0.98
C LEU A 19 -2.09 -9.36 1.02
N LEU A 20 -1.22 -10.00 0.23
CA LEU A 20 0.18 -9.60 0.10
C LEU A 20 0.34 -8.23 -0.57
N PRO A 21 -0.29 -7.96 -1.74
CA PRO A 21 -0.22 -6.64 -2.34
C PRO A 21 -0.66 -5.51 -1.40
N ARG A 22 -1.74 -5.67 -0.64
CA ARG A 22 -2.19 -4.66 0.34
C ARG A 22 -1.13 -4.39 1.42
N GLN A 23 -0.41 -5.40 1.90
CA GLN A 23 0.67 -5.20 2.86
C GLN A 23 1.88 -4.50 2.25
N ILE A 24 2.26 -4.88 1.02
CA ILE A 24 3.34 -4.22 0.27
C ILE A 24 3.00 -2.75 0.07
N ALA A 25 1.78 -2.45 -0.36
CA ALA A 25 1.26 -1.10 -0.54
C ALA A 25 1.40 -0.27 0.76
N ALA A 26 1.01 -0.82 1.90
CA ALA A 26 1.16 -0.14 3.20
C ALA A 26 2.63 0.16 3.54
N VAL A 27 3.57 -0.74 3.21
CA VAL A 27 5.00 -0.52 3.42
C VAL A 27 5.53 0.57 2.49
N VAL A 28 5.15 0.55 1.21
CA VAL A 28 5.57 1.56 0.22
C VAL A 28 5.10 2.95 0.65
N ALA A 29 3.83 3.12 1.01
CA ALA A 29 3.33 4.42 1.47
C ALA A 29 3.99 4.89 2.77
N LYS A 30 4.22 4.00 3.74
CA LYS A 30 4.94 4.35 4.98
C LYS A 30 6.36 4.82 4.70
N ASN A 31 7.08 4.11 3.82
CA ASN A 31 8.45 4.47 3.46
C ASN A 31 8.49 5.80 2.70
N HIS A 32 7.55 6.02 1.79
CA HIS A 32 7.42 7.30 1.07
C HIS A 32 7.16 8.45 2.02
N LEU A 33 6.22 8.28 2.96
CA LEU A 33 5.90 9.28 3.98
C LEU A 33 7.10 9.56 4.89
N ALA A 34 7.80 8.51 5.32
CA ALA A 34 8.99 8.63 6.16
C ALA A 34 10.11 9.41 5.46
N ALA A 35 10.24 9.27 4.13
CA ALA A 35 11.24 9.96 3.34
C ALA A 35 10.97 11.47 3.17
N HIS A 36 9.70 11.92 3.26
CA HIS A 36 9.30 13.29 2.94
C HIS A 36 8.83 14.11 4.14
N ASP A 37 8.16 13.51 5.14
CA ASP A 37 7.60 14.27 6.28
C ASP A 37 7.48 13.43 7.56
N GLY A 38 8.45 12.54 7.77
CA GLY A 38 8.35 11.28 8.50
C GLY A 38 8.07 11.27 10.01
N MET A 39 7.57 12.34 10.63
CA MET A 39 7.28 12.33 12.07
C MET A 39 5.81 12.70 12.38
N GLY A 40 5.16 11.80 13.13
CA GLY A 40 3.85 12.03 13.74
C GLY A 40 2.64 11.45 13.00
N TYR A 41 2.80 10.98 11.76
CA TYR A 41 1.73 10.35 11.01
C TYR A 41 1.54 8.86 11.37
N SER A 42 0.29 8.47 11.57
CA SER A 42 -0.12 7.09 11.84
C SER A 42 -0.95 6.55 10.68
N LEU A 43 -0.62 5.35 10.17
CA LEU A 43 -1.44 4.68 9.15
C LEU A 43 -2.77 4.24 9.79
N GLN A 44 -3.88 4.75 9.28
CA GLN A 44 -5.22 4.39 9.74
C GLN A 44 -5.81 3.25 8.93
N ALA A 45 -5.79 3.40 7.61
CA ALA A 45 -6.41 2.46 6.71
C ALA A 45 -5.66 2.40 5.38
N ILE A 46 -5.81 1.27 4.70
CA ILE A 46 -5.39 1.11 3.32
C ILE A 46 -6.48 0.37 2.56
N GLU A 47 -6.90 0.93 1.43
CA GLU A 47 -8.06 0.46 0.68
C GLU A 47 -7.70 0.31 -0.78
N PHE A 48 -8.21 -0.74 -1.42
CA PHE A 48 -8.11 -0.89 -2.86
C PHE A 48 -9.22 -0.09 -3.53
N SER A 49 -8.85 0.77 -4.49
CA SER A 49 -9.77 1.49 -5.34
C SER A 49 -9.82 0.83 -6.72
N PRO A 50 -10.91 0.16 -7.09
CA PRO A 50 -11.06 -0.42 -8.42
C PRO A 50 -11.11 0.66 -9.53
N TYR A 51 -11.47 1.89 -9.17
CA TYR A 51 -11.52 3.02 -10.11
C TYR A 51 -10.13 3.51 -10.51
N HIS A 52 -9.14 3.40 -9.63
CA HIS A 52 -7.78 3.87 -9.87
C HIS A 52 -6.78 2.73 -10.08
N ASP A 53 -7.27 1.48 -10.11
CA ASP A 53 -6.47 0.25 -10.15
C ASP A 53 -5.27 0.31 -9.19
N GLY A 54 -5.53 0.69 -7.93
CA GLY A 54 -4.48 1.00 -6.98
C GLY A 54 -4.97 1.05 -5.54
N TYR A 55 -4.03 1.25 -4.61
CA TYR A 55 -4.31 1.36 -3.20
C TYR A 55 -4.23 2.80 -2.72
N PHE A 56 -5.11 3.20 -1.82
CA PHE A 56 -5.02 4.46 -1.09
C PHE A 56 -4.72 4.17 0.37
N ALA A 57 -3.62 4.72 0.86
CA ALA A 57 -3.21 4.68 2.25
C ALA A 57 -3.52 6.02 2.92
N TYR A 58 -4.28 5.97 4.01
CA TYR A 58 -4.72 7.15 4.75
C TYR A 58 -3.93 7.27 6.05
N PHE A 59 -3.30 8.43 6.24
CA PHE A 59 -2.48 8.75 7.40
C PHE A 59 -3.09 9.92 8.17
N LEU A 60 -2.98 9.86 9.51
CA LEU A 60 -3.44 10.93 10.40
C LEU A 60 -2.32 11.39 11.33
N ARG A 61 -2.21 12.72 11.49
CA ARG A 61 -1.37 13.42 12.47
C ARG A 61 -2.21 14.53 13.13
N GLY A 62 -2.79 14.25 14.30
CA GLY A 62 -3.77 15.16 14.91
C GLY A 62 -5.03 15.27 14.06
N GLU A 63 -5.36 16.49 13.59
CA GLU A 63 -6.48 16.76 12.68
C GLU A 63 -6.08 16.70 11.19
N GLU A 64 -4.78 16.58 10.91
CA GLU A 64 -4.24 16.56 9.54
C GLU A 64 -4.36 15.14 8.94
N GLN A 65 -4.98 15.06 7.77
CA GLN A 65 -5.11 13.83 6.99
C GLN A 65 -4.27 13.92 5.72
N ARG A 66 -3.43 12.91 5.50
CA ARG A 66 -2.66 12.75 4.27
C ARG A 66 -3.04 11.46 3.58
N THR A 67 -3.19 11.53 2.26
CA THR A 67 -3.56 10.37 1.43
C THR A 67 -2.45 10.08 0.44
N ILE A 68 -1.94 8.85 0.46
CA ILE A 68 -0.92 8.38 -0.47
C ILE A 68 -1.54 7.30 -1.34
N GLY A 69 -1.58 7.54 -2.65
CA GLY A 69 -2.00 6.55 -3.65
C GLY A 69 -0.82 5.73 -4.14
N ILE A 70 -1.01 4.44 -4.29
CA ILE A 70 -0.02 3.46 -4.71
C ILE A 70 -0.58 2.71 -5.91
N SER A 71 0.16 2.70 -7.01
CA SER A 71 -0.30 2.13 -8.28
C SER A 71 -0.45 0.62 -8.22
N SER A 72 -1.34 0.04 -9.04
CA SER A 72 -1.49 -1.40 -9.30
C SER A 72 -2.04 -2.24 -8.15
N GLN A 73 -3.07 -3.03 -8.45
CA GLN A 73 -3.59 -4.06 -7.56
C GLN A 73 -2.57 -5.15 -7.20
N TYR A 74 -1.78 -5.62 -8.18
CA TYR A 74 -0.94 -6.81 -8.01
C TYR A 74 0.55 -6.52 -7.88
N LEU A 75 0.99 -5.30 -8.18
CA LEU A 75 2.39 -4.90 -8.05
C LEU A 75 2.51 -3.48 -7.44
N PRO A 76 2.05 -3.28 -6.19
CA PRO A 76 2.00 -1.95 -5.57
C PRO A 76 3.35 -1.46 -5.08
N LEU A 77 4.23 -1.13 -6.02
CA LEU A 77 5.62 -0.75 -5.78
C LEU A 77 5.90 0.75 -5.92
N TRP A 78 4.95 1.52 -6.45
CA TRP A 78 5.15 2.92 -6.81
C TRP A 78 4.04 3.79 -6.25
N VAL A 79 4.43 4.95 -5.72
CA VAL A 79 3.49 5.99 -5.33
C VAL A 79 3.00 6.70 -6.59
N SER A 80 1.69 6.73 -6.80
CA SER A 80 1.03 7.39 -7.93
C SER A 80 0.42 8.74 -7.55
N TYR A 81 0.22 8.98 -6.25
CA TYR A 81 -0.48 10.15 -5.74
C TYR A 81 -0.02 10.48 -4.32
N ASP A 82 0.12 11.77 -4.01
CA ASP A 82 0.38 12.26 -2.66
C ASP A 82 -0.36 13.59 -2.47
N SER A 83 -1.31 13.64 -1.54
CA SER A 83 -2.20 14.79 -1.36
C SER A 83 -1.50 16.08 -0.94
N GLU A 84 -0.27 16.01 -0.41
CA GLU A 84 0.53 17.20 -0.07
C GLU A 84 1.41 17.70 -1.22
N MET A 85 1.62 16.90 -2.27
CA MET A 85 2.47 17.25 -3.41
C MET A 85 1.66 17.62 -4.67
N GLU A 86 0.34 17.56 -4.61
CA GLU A 86 -0.50 18.23 -5.62
C GLU A 86 -0.39 19.76 -5.47
N PRO A 87 -0.22 20.51 -6.58
CA PRO A 87 -0.31 21.97 -6.56
C PRO A 87 -1.72 22.48 -6.23
#